data_AF-W0LIM4-F1
#
_entry.id   AF-W0LIM4-F1
#
_cell.length_a   1.000
_cell.length_b   1.000
_cell.length_c   1.000
_cell.angle_alpha   90.00
_cell.angle_beta   90.00
_cell.angle_gamma   90.00
#
_symmetry.space_group_name_H-M   'P 1'
#
loop_
_entity.id
_entity.type
_entity.pdbx_description
1 polymer ?
#
loop_
_entity_poly.entity_id
_entity_poly.type
_entity_poly.pdbx_seq_one_letter_code
_entity_poly.pdbx_strand_id
1 'polypeptide(L)' 'MEVWPCVWPTFQVFRSLATQWRTGMSGVTGLDYNCLPWLMKLHGVEDEATALLDIRIMESVALTLIHHNQ' A
#
# COMPACT_ATOMS: atom_id res chain seq x y z
N MET A 1 7.28 5.91 17.56
CA MET A 1 6.63 4.70 17.00
C MET A 1 7.74 3.92 16.32
N GLU A 2 8.06 2.74 16.84
CA GLU A 2 9.09 1.87 16.29
C GLU A 2 8.43 0.96 15.24
N VAL A 3 8.90 1.01 14.00
CA VAL A 3 8.47 0.09 12.95
C VAL A 3 9.46 -1.07 12.95
N TRP A 4 8.95 -2.30 12.99
CA TRP A 4 9.81 -3.49 12.94
C TRP A 4 10.62 -3.48 11.64
N PRO A 5 11.95 -3.74 11.68
CA PRO A 5 12.82 -3.63 10.51
C PRO A 5 12.38 -4.47 9.31
N CYS A 6 11.73 -5.62 9.54
CA CYS A 6 11.22 -6.50 8.49
C CYS A 6 10.07 -5.89 7.68
N VAL A 7 9.26 -5.00 8.28
CA VAL A 7 8.11 -4.36 7.61
C VAL A 7 8.53 -3.05 6.94
N TRP A 8 9.72 -2.53 7.26
CA TRP A 8 10.17 -1.23 6.76
C TRP A 8 10.21 -1.13 5.23
N PRO A 9 10.72 -2.12 4.46
CA PRO A 9 10.68 -2.07 3.00
C PRO A 9 9.24 -2.04 2.46
N THR A 10 8.34 -2.84 3.04
CA THR A 10 6.93 -2.88 2.63
C THR A 10 6.20 -1.57 2.94
N PHE A 11 6.49 -0.96 4.10
CA PHE A 11 5.96 0.36 4.43
C PHE A 11 6.44 1.44 3.45
N GLN A 12 7.69 1.38 3.01
CA GLN A 12 8.23 2.28 2.00
C GLN A 12 7.51 2.15 0.64
N VAL A 13 7.19 0.91 0.23
CA VAL A 13 6.36 0.63 -0.94
C VAL A 13 4.97 1.25 -0.77
N PHE A 14 4.30 0.98 0.35
CA PHE A 14 2.97 1.56 0.63
C PHE A 14 2.98 3.09 0.63
N ARG A 15 3.99 3.71 1.24
CA ARG A 15 4.16 5.16 1.22
C ARG A 15 4.36 5.71 -0.20
N SER A 16 5.06 4.98 -1.05
CA SER A 16 5.27 5.36 -2.46
C SER A 16 3.98 5.24 -3.29
N LEU A 17 3.03 4.41 -2.86
CA LEU A 17 1.71 4.26 -3.46
C LEU A 17 0.71 5.34 -3.04
N ALA A 18 1.06 6.26 -2.13
CA ALA A 18 0.10 7.17 -1.48
C ALA A 18 -0.77 7.99 -2.45
N THR A 19 -0.30 8.23 -3.68
CA THR A 19 -1.05 8.95 -4.72
C THR A 19 -1.71 8.04 -5.77
N GLN A 20 -1.40 6.75 -5.78
CA GLN A 20 -1.83 5.80 -6.81
C GLN A 20 -3.09 5.06 -6.37
N TRP A 21 -4.20 5.79 -6.36
CA TRP A 21 -5.52 5.26 -6.07
C TRP A 21 -6.32 5.10 -7.36
N ARG A 22 -6.97 3.96 -7.50
CA ARG A 22 -8.08 3.77 -8.44
C ARG A 22 -9.31 4.45 -7.86
N THR A 23 -10.03 5.16 -8.73
CA THR A 23 -11.26 5.86 -8.37
C THR A 23 -12.40 5.41 -9.29
N GLY A 24 -13.61 5.37 -8.73
CA GLY A 24 -14.85 5.09 -9.45
C GLY A 24 -15.93 6.10 -9.10
N MET A 25 -17.17 5.80 -9.49
CA MET A 25 -18.32 6.69 -9.24
C MET A 25 -18.52 7.05 -7.76
N SER A 26 -18.10 6.17 -6.84
CA SER A 26 -18.20 6.36 -5.39
C SER A 26 -16.88 6.76 -4.72
N GLY A 27 -15.94 7.35 -5.46
CA GLY A 27 -14.65 7.80 -4.93
C GLY A 27 -13.56 6.72 -5.00
N VAL A 28 -12.63 6.75 -4.03
CA VAL A 28 -11.46 5.86 -3.98
C VAL A 28 -11.90 4.41 -3.71
N THR A 29 -11.41 3.46 -4.50
CA THR A 29 -11.80 2.04 -4.41
C THR A 29 -10.65 1.10 -4.02
N GLY A 30 -9.40 1.49 -4.27
CA GLY A 30 -8.22 0.69 -3.95
C GLY A 30 -6.96 1.24 -4.60
N LEU A 31 -5.79 0.74 -4.21
CA LEU A 31 -4.50 1.07 -4.78
C LEU A 31 -4.35 0.46 -6.18
N ASP A 32 -3.57 1.12 -7.04
CA ASP A 32 -3.21 0.57 -8.34
C ASP A 32 -2.07 -0.45 -8.23
N TYR A 33 -2.41 -1.73 -8.18
CA TYR A 33 -1.43 -2.81 -8.06
C TYR A 33 -0.51 -2.95 -9.28
N ASN A 34 -0.79 -2.31 -10.42
CA ASN A 34 0.10 -2.41 -11.59
C ASN A 34 1.48 -1.80 -11.33
N CYS A 35 1.59 -0.86 -10.39
CA CYS A 35 2.88 -0.26 -10.02
C CYS A 35 3.61 -1.00 -8.87
N LEU A 36 2.98 -2.00 -8.24
CA LEU A 36 3.57 -2.75 -7.12
C LEU A 36 4.89 -3.45 -7.50
N PRO A 37 5.00 -4.21 -8.61
CA PRO A 37 6.23 -4.93 -8.92
C PRO A 37 7.43 -3.98 -9.10
N TRP A 38 7.20 -2.82 -9.72
CA TRP A 38 8.25 -1.81 -9.91
C TRP A 38 8.69 -1.19 -8.57
N LEU A 39 7.73 -0.87 -7.68
CA LEU A 39 8.04 -0.30 -6.38
C LEU A 39 8.69 -1.32 -5.43
N MET A 40 8.23 -2.56 -5.42
CA MET A 40 8.85 -3.66 -4.65
C MET A 40 10.31 -3.84 -5.06
N LYS A 41 10.60 -3.84 -6.37
CA LYS A 41 11.96 -3.86 -6.90
C LYS A 41 12.77 -2.63 -6.46
N LEU A 42 12.20 -1.43 -6.53
CA LEU A 42 12.88 -0.18 -6.16
C LEU A 42 13.29 -0.15 -4.68
N HIS A 43 12.46 -0.72 -3.80
CA HIS A 43 12.67 -0.74 -2.35
C HIS A 43 13.35 -2.02 -1.83
N GLY A 44 13.75 -2.94 -2.71
CA GLY A 44 14.46 -4.16 -2.33
C GLY A 44 13.60 -5.15 -1.54
N VAL A 45 12.31 -5.26 -1.88
CA VAL A 45 11.42 -6.27 -1.32
C VAL A 45 11.75 -7.63 -1.93
N GLU A 46 12.19 -8.57 -1.11
CA GLU A 46 12.51 -9.94 -1.54
C GLU A 46 11.30 -10.88 -1.40
N ASP A 47 10.53 -10.75 -0.33
CA ASP A 47 9.29 -11.51 -0.09
C ASP A 47 8.06 -10.72 -0.55
N GLU A 48 7.80 -10.75 -1.85
CA GLU A 48 6.67 -10.06 -2.48
C GLU A 48 5.31 -10.56 -1.97
N ALA A 49 5.23 -11.83 -1.56
CA ALA A 49 3.99 -12.43 -1.06
C ALA A 49 3.62 -11.85 0.30
N THR A 50 4.57 -11.83 1.23
CA THR A 50 4.37 -11.19 2.54
C THR A 50 4.14 -9.69 2.38
N ALA A 51 4.90 -9.01 1.52
CA ALA A 51 4.73 -7.58 1.27
C ALA A 51 3.34 -7.23 0.72
N LEU A 52 2.79 -8.05 -0.18
CA LEU A 52 1.43 -7.85 -0.68
C LEU A 52 0.38 -7.97 0.43
N LEU A 53 0.53 -8.94 1.35
CA LEU A 53 -0.40 -9.11 2.48
C LEU A 53 -0.38 -7.88 3.40
N ASP A 54 0.81 -7.42 3.76
CA ASP A 54 1.00 -6.21 4.58
C ASP A 54 0.42 -4.95 3.90
N ILE A 55 0.61 -4.80 2.59
CA ILE A 55 0.05 -3.70 1.80
C ILE A 55 -1.48 -3.73 1.81
N ARG A 56 -2.09 -4.92 1.71
CA ARG A 56 -3.56 -5.06 1.78
C ARG A 56 -4.12 -4.69 3.16
N ILE A 57 -3.38 -4.98 4.23
CA ILE A 57 -3.75 -4.55 5.58
C ILE A 57 -3.71 -3.02 5.66
N MET A 58 -2.62 -2.39 5.21
CA MET A 58 -2.49 -0.93 5.22
C MET A 58 -3.54 -0.25 4.32
N GLU A 59 -3.81 -0.80 3.14
CA GLU A 59 -4.85 -0.34 2.21
C GLU A 59 -6.25 -0.39 2.83
N SER A 60 -6.62 -1.50 3.48
CA SER A 60 -7.92 -1.66 4.12
C SER A 60 -8.17 -0.58 5.20
N VAL A 61 -7.15 -0.29 6.02
CA VAL A 61 -7.23 0.77 7.03
C VAL A 61 -7.32 2.15 6.35
N ALA A 62 -6.53 2.40 5.31
CA ALA A 62 -6.59 3.65 4.57
C ALA A 62 -7.96 3.88 3.92
N LEU A 63 -8.54 2.87 3.28
CA LEU A 63 -9.89 2.94 2.70
C LEU A 63 -10.95 3.23 3.76
N THR A 64 -10.89 2.55 4.90
CA THR A 64 -11.80 2.81 6.03
C THR A 64 -11.73 4.26 6.47
N LEU A 65 -10.53 4.84 6.60
CA LEU A 65 -10.34 6.24 6.98
C LEU A 65 -10.79 7.21 5.89
N ILE A 66 -10.53 6.91 4.62
CA ILE A 66 -10.96 7.73 3.48
C ILE A 66 -12.49 7.79 3.45
N HIS A 67 -13.17 6.65 3.52
CA HIS A 67 -14.64 6.60 3.46
C HIS A 67 -15.31 7.14 4.73
N HIS A 68 -14.67 7.03 5.89
CA HIS A 68 -15.16 7.66 7.12
C HIS A 68 -15.08 9.19 7.08
N ASN A 69 -14.12 9.75 6.33
CA ASN A 69 -13.89 11.20 6.22
C ASN A 69 -14.54 11.83 4.97
N GLN A 70 -15.39 11.08 4.26
CA GLN A 70 -16.22 11.57 3.16
C GLN A 70 -17.62 11.93 3.63
#